data_AF-A0A8H6W8Z2-F1
#
_entry.id   AF-A0A8H6W8Z2-F1
#
_cell.length_a   1.000
_cell.length_b   1.000
_cell.length_c   1.000
_cell.angle_alpha   90.00
_cell.angle_beta   90.00
_cell.angle_gamma   90.00
#
_symmetry.space_group_name_H-M   'P 1'
#
loop_
_entity.id
_entity.type
_entity.pdbx_description
1 polymer ?
#
loop_
_entity_poly.entity_id
_entity_poly.type
_entity_poly.pdbx_seq_one_letter_code
_entity_poly.pdbx_strand_id
1 'polypeptide(L)'
;MLALLTIFAALSTSIIAAPSSLTLFDPSGDFDYQIGGAFTPVSSVTTVSRDRADSPVKGLYNICYVNTFQSQSGSDKAWWEKNAASLLLQQNGKPYLDPDWDEYIFNTSTVANRNALAAIVKPWIDECASKGFNAIEPDNLDTYTRFKQLSKADNVAFAKILSDYAHSKNLAFGQKNTAELKQADKTAGGFDVSVHS
;
A
#
# COMPACT_ATOMS: atom_id res chain seq x y z
N MET A 1 24.56 -46.44 -47.15
CA MET A 1 25.14 -45.58 -46.10
C MET A 1 23.98 -44.94 -45.35
N LEU A 2 23.70 -45.42 -44.14
CA LEU A 2 22.60 -44.94 -43.29
C LEU A 2 23.07 -43.70 -42.52
N ALA A 3 22.37 -42.57 -42.64
CA ALA A 3 22.68 -41.36 -41.88
C ALA A 3 22.01 -41.42 -40.50
N LEU A 4 22.82 -41.35 -39.44
CA LEU A 4 22.34 -41.26 -38.06
C LEU A 4 22.02 -39.79 -37.74
N LEU A 5 20.76 -39.49 -37.44
CA LEU A 5 20.31 -38.19 -36.97
C LEU A 5 20.36 -38.17 -35.44
N THR A 6 21.27 -37.40 -34.85
CA THR A 6 21.35 -37.19 -33.39
C THR A 6 20.40 -36.06 -32.98
N ILE A 7 19.36 -36.40 -32.23
CA ILE A 7 18.44 -35.44 -31.62
C ILE A 7 19.02 -35.01 -30.27
N PHE A 8 19.38 -33.72 -30.13
CA PHE A 8 19.70 -33.11 -28.84
C PHE A 8 18.41 -32.63 -28.17
N ALA A 9 18.01 -33.28 -27.08
CA ALA A 9 16.94 -32.78 -26.22
C ALA A 9 17.51 -31.69 -25.29
N ALA A 10 17.07 -30.44 -25.46
CA ALA A 10 17.38 -29.36 -24.53
C ALA A 10 16.53 -29.52 -23.26
N LEU A 11 17.17 -29.85 -22.13
CA LEU A 11 16.54 -29.79 -20.81
C LEU A 11 16.46 -28.33 -20.38
N SER A 12 15.26 -27.74 -20.46
CA SER A 12 14.96 -26.45 -19.86
C SER A 12 14.92 -26.59 -18.33
N THR A 13 15.99 -26.20 -17.66
CA THR A 13 16.00 -26.06 -16.20
C THR A 13 15.23 -24.80 -15.82
N SER A 14 13.99 -24.97 -15.36
CA SER A 14 13.23 -23.89 -14.70
C SER A 14 13.93 -23.50 -13.41
N ILE A 15 14.48 -22.29 -13.35
CA ILE A 15 15.01 -21.71 -12.12
C ILE A 15 13.81 -21.34 -11.24
N ILE A 16 13.58 -22.10 -10.17
CA ILE A 16 12.63 -21.74 -9.12
C ILE A 16 13.30 -20.62 -8.33
N ALA A 17 12.80 -19.38 -8.47
CA ALA A 17 13.23 -18.28 -7.62
C ALA A 17 12.88 -18.59 -6.16
N ALA A 18 13.86 -18.45 -5.26
CA ALA A 18 13.62 -18.55 -3.82
C ALA A 18 12.62 -17.46 -3.37
N PRO A 19 11.76 -17.72 -2.37
CA PRO A 19 10.87 -16.69 -1.86
C PRO A 19 11.70 -15.52 -1.33
N SER A 20 11.42 -14.31 -1.80
CA SER A 20 11.99 -13.09 -1.25
C SER A 20 11.64 -12.99 0.24
N SER A 21 12.64 -13.07 1.12
CA SER A 21 12.44 -12.70 2.53
C SER A 21 12.32 -11.18 2.58
N LEU A 22 11.15 -10.67 2.93
CA LEU A 22 10.97 -9.23 3.20
C LEU A 22 11.93 -8.82 4.32
N THR A 23 12.69 -7.76 4.09
CA THR A 23 13.46 -7.11 5.15
C THR A 23 12.52 -6.21 5.93
N LEU A 24 12.44 -6.39 7.26
CA LEU A 24 11.68 -5.53 8.16
C LEU A 24 12.64 -4.60 8.93
N PHE A 25 12.12 -3.47 9.40
CA PHE A 25 12.90 -2.55 10.23
C PHE A 25 13.15 -3.13 11.63
N ASP A 26 14.20 -2.65 12.30
CA ASP A 26 14.43 -2.92 13.71
C ASP A 26 13.49 -2.03 14.55
N PRO A 27 12.52 -2.61 15.29
CA PRO A 27 11.56 -1.82 16.06
C PRO A 27 12.18 -1.10 17.27
N SER A 28 13.45 -1.35 17.59
CA SER A 28 14.16 -0.66 18.67
C SER A 28 14.82 0.66 18.25
N GLY A 29 14.93 0.93 16.95
CA GLY A 29 15.53 2.15 16.43
C GLY A 29 14.56 3.33 16.39
N ASP A 30 15.11 4.54 16.40
CA ASP A 30 14.30 5.77 16.37
C ASP A 30 13.54 5.88 15.05
N PHE A 31 12.27 6.29 15.16
CA PHE A 31 11.31 6.46 14.06
C PHE A 31 10.99 7.95 13.86
N ASP A 32 10.96 8.40 12.61
CA ASP A 32 10.62 9.77 12.25
C ASP A 32 9.48 9.80 11.22
N TYR A 33 8.43 10.57 11.51
CA TYR A 33 7.19 10.57 10.76
C TYR A 33 7.03 11.90 9.98
N GLN A 34 7.28 11.85 8.67
CA GLN A 34 7.49 13.02 7.81
C GLN A 34 6.49 13.09 6.63
N ILE A 35 5.19 12.93 6.90
CA ILE A 35 4.17 12.97 5.83
C ILE A 35 3.75 14.40 5.43
N GLY A 36 4.06 15.40 6.26
CA GLY A 36 3.81 16.82 5.96
C GLY A 36 4.90 17.47 5.10
N GLY A 37 5.87 16.68 4.63
CA GLY A 37 7.03 17.12 3.86
C GLY A 37 8.32 16.57 4.43
N ALA A 38 9.18 16.07 3.54
CA ALA A 38 10.49 15.53 3.87
C ALA A 38 11.45 16.58 4.50
N PHE A 39 12.16 16.18 5.55
CA PHE A 39 13.29 16.91 6.11
C PHE A 39 14.41 15.95 6.52
N THR A 40 15.65 16.44 6.66
CA THR A 40 16.79 15.60 7.05
C THR A 40 16.57 15.03 8.46
N PRO A 41 16.46 13.70 8.63
CA PRO A 41 16.32 13.10 9.96
C PRO A 41 17.57 13.36 10.81
N VAL A 42 17.39 13.41 12.13
CA VAL A 42 18.54 13.43 13.05
C VAL A 42 19.29 12.10 13.01
N SER A 43 20.56 12.10 13.39
CA SER A 43 21.47 10.95 13.21
C SER A 43 21.08 9.66 13.93
N SER A 44 20.20 9.72 14.95
CA SER A 44 19.73 8.54 15.66
C SER A 44 18.60 7.81 14.94
N VAL A 45 17.91 8.49 14.00
CA VAL A 45 16.80 7.92 13.23
C VAL A 45 17.30 6.80 12.34
N THR A 46 16.62 5.66 12.43
CA THR A 46 16.89 4.47 11.62
C THR A 46 15.77 4.17 10.64
N THR A 47 14.55 4.63 10.95
CA THR A 47 13.34 4.40 10.15
C THR A 47 12.58 5.70 9.94
N VAL A 48 12.16 5.94 8.70
CA VAL A 48 11.39 7.14 8.31
C VAL A 48 10.13 6.72 7.57
N SER A 49 9.00 7.33 7.89
CA SER A 49 7.82 7.32 7.01
C SER A 49 7.69 8.66 6.29
N ARG A 50 7.46 8.64 4.97
CA ARG A 50 7.32 9.82 4.10
C ARG A 50 6.20 9.64 3.12
N ASP A 51 5.54 10.73 2.74
CA ASP A 51 4.57 10.75 1.66
C ASP A 51 5.19 10.19 0.37
N ARG A 52 4.39 9.43 -0.41
CA ARG A 52 4.84 8.85 -1.69
C ARG A 52 5.41 9.89 -2.66
N ALA A 53 5.02 11.16 -2.56
CA ALA A 53 5.55 12.24 -3.38
C ALA A 53 7.02 12.57 -3.06
N ASP A 54 7.44 12.33 -1.82
CA ASP A 54 8.79 12.60 -1.34
C ASP A 54 9.78 11.48 -1.67
N SER A 55 11.07 11.79 -1.57
CA SER A 55 12.16 10.82 -1.78
C SER A 55 12.53 10.10 -0.48
N PRO A 56 12.97 8.82 -0.53
CA PRO A 56 13.49 8.13 0.63
C PRO A 56 14.87 8.69 1.06
N VAL A 57 15.26 8.41 2.30
CA VAL A 57 16.58 8.72 2.86
C VAL A 57 17.51 7.53 2.66
N LYS A 58 18.62 7.75 1.96
CA LYS A 58 19.62 6.70 1.71
C LYS A 58 20.17 6.14 3.04
N GLY A 59 20.19 4.81 3.15
CA GLY A 59 20.78 4.11 4.30
C GLY A 59 19.84 3.93 5.49
N LEU A 60 18.62 4.49 5.45
CA LEU A 60 17.58 4.23 6.43
C LEU A 60 16.56 3.22 5.91
N TYR A 61 15.73 2.69 6.80
CA TYR A 61 14.52 2.00 6.41
C TYR A 61 13.42 3.02 6.09
N ASN A 62 12.90 2.99 4.86
CA ASN A 62 11.95 3.99 4.36
C ASN A 62 10.57 3.36 4.14
N ILE A 63 9.56 3.91 4.80
CA ILE A 63 8.16 3.54 4.67
C ILE A 63 7.48 4.58 3.77
N CYS A 64 6.84 4.12 2.70
CA CYS A 64 6.12 4.96 1.74
C CYS A 64 4.67 5.12 2.20
N TYR A 65 4.32 6.28 2.74
CA TYR A 65 2.95 6.64 3.06
C TYR A 65 2.13 6.79 1.79
N VAL A 66 0.99 6.10 1.74
CA VAL A 66 0.00 6.20 0.67
C VAL A 66 -1.37 6.26 1.33
N ASN A 67 -2.13 7.33 1.11
CA ASN A 67 -3.54 7.33 1.50
C ASN A 67 -4.30 6.40 0.55
N THR A 68 -4.73 5.25 1.07
CA THR A 68 -5.28 4.17 0.23
C THR A 68 -6.77 4.01 0.40
N PHE A 69 -7.38 4.56 1.45
CA PHE A 69 -8.82 4.46 1.68
C PHE A 69 -9.54 5.82 1.58
N GLN A 70 -8.78 6.90 1.39
CA GLN A 70 -9.25 8.24 1.07
C GLN A 70 -8.37 8.88 0.01
N SER A 71 -8.88 9.90 -0.67
CA SER A 71 -8.04 10.83 -1.42
C SER A 71 -7.19 11.65 -0.46
N GLN A 72 -6.15 12.32 -0.93
CA GLN A 72 -5.50 13.42 -0.19
C GLN A 72 -6.15 14.77 -0.55
N SER A 73 -6.07 15.76 0.34
CA SER A 73 -6.61 17.10 0.08
C SER A 73 -5.95 17.79 -1.14
N GLY A 74 -6.51 18.93 -1.55
CA GLY A 74 -5.96 19.72 -2.66
C GLY A 74 -6.10 19.03 -4.03
N SER A 75 -4.98 18.91 -4.75
CA SER A 75 -5.00 18.45 -6.16
C SER A 75 -5.38 16.98 -6.33
N ASP A 76 -5.09 16.12 -5.34
CA ASP A 76 -5.45 14.70 -5.39
C ASP A 76 -6.96 14.51 -5.27
N LYS A 77 -7.59 15.15 -4.27
CA LYS A 77 -9.05 15.23 -4.13
C LYS A 77 -9.74 15.68 -5.41
N ALA A 78 -9.26 16.77 -6.01
CA ALA A 78 -9.82 17.30 -7.26
C ALA A 78 -9.66 16.31 -8.43
N TRP A 79 -8.55 15.56 -8.47
CA TRP A 79 -8.33 14.52 -9.47
C TRP A 79 -9.32 13.37 -9.29
N TRP A 80 -9.55 12.90 -8.06
CA TRP A 80 -10.52 11.83 -7.78
C TRP A 80 -11.94 12.22 -8.15
N GLU A 81 -12.39 13.42 -7.78
CA GLU A 81 -13.71 13.93 -8.15
C GLU A 81 -13.90 13.98 -9.68
N LYS A 82 -12.88 14.43 -10.41
CA LYS A 82 -12.97 14.58 -11.86
C LYS A 82 -12.87 13.25 -12.62
N ASN A 83 -11.97 12.37 -12.21
CA ASN A 83 -11.56 11.21 -13.03
C ASN A 83 -12.09 9.88 -12.50
N ALA A 84 -12.47 9.82 -11.22
CA ALA A 84 -12.79 8.58 -10.53
C ALA A 84 -13.95 8.72 -9.53
N ALA A 85 -14.86 9.69 -9.72
CA ALA A 85 -16.00 9.92 -8.82
C ALA A 85 -16.86 8.67 -8.55
N SER A 86 -16.97 7.76 -9.53
CA SER A 86 -17.71 6.50 -9.37
C SER A 86 -17.09 5.55 -8.34
N LEU A 87 -15.79 5.71 -8.03
CA LEU A 87 -15.06 4.96 -7.02
C LEU A 87 -15.09 5.62 -5.64
N LEU A 88 -15.67 6.82 -5.53
CA LEU A 88 -15.86 7.51 -4.26
C LEU A 88 -17.16 7.06 -3.61
N LEU A 89 -17.14 6.90 -2.29
CA LEU A 89 -18.34 6.62 -1.51
C LEU A 89 -19.33 7.77 -1.71
N GLN A 90 -20.61 7.45 -1.93
CA GLN A 90 -21.63 8.45 -2.21
C GLN A 90 -22.50 8.71 -0.97
N GLN A 91 -22.85 9.97 -0.75
CA GLN A 91 -23.87 10.41 0.20
C GLN A 91 -24.78 11.42 -0.50
N ASN A 92 -26.08 11.12 -0.57
CA ASN A 92 -27.08 11.97 -1.21
C ASN A 92 -26.71 12.36 -2.67
N GLY A 93 -26.13 11.41 -3.41
CA GLY A 93 -25.74 11.60 -4.82
C GLY A 93 -24.47 12.42 -5.03
N LYS A 94 -23.67 12.65 -3.99
CA LYS A 94 -22.38 13.36 -4.07
C LYS A 94 -21.28 12.53 -3.40
N PRO A 95 -20.01 12.66 -3.83
CA PRO A 95 -18.88 12.07 -3.11
C PRO A 95 -18.89 12.48 -1.63
N TYR A 96 -18.75 11.48 -0.75
CA TYR A 96 -18.76 11.67 0.69
C TYR A 96 -17.39 12.21 1.11
N LEU A 97 -17.39 13.44 1.60
CA LEU A 97 -16.24 14.12 2.18
C LEU A 97 -16.09 13.78 3.66
N ASP A 98 -14.86 13.52 4.07
CA ASP A 98 -14.44 13.47 5.46
C ASP A 98 -14.44 14.90 6.07
N PRO A 99 -15.23 15.17 7.11
CA PRO A 99 -15.30 16.51 7.70
C PRO A 99 -14.01 16.92 8.41
N ASP A 100 -13.18 15.96 8.83
CA ASP A 100 -11.98 16.25 9.62
C ASP A 100 -10.75 16.51 8.73
N TRP A 101 -10.75 15.96 7.50
CA TRP A 101 -9.56 15.90 6.64
C TRP A 101 -9.71 16.58 5.28
N ASP A 102 -10.91 17.01 4.89
CA ASP A 102 -11.19 17.53 3.54
C ASP A 102 -10.75 16.54 2.44
N GLU A 103 -11.14 15.28 2.60
CA GLU A 103 -10.77 14.15 1.74
C GLU A 103 -12.00 13.34 1.33
N TYR A 104 -12.02 12.79 0.11
CA TYR A 104 -13.09 11.89 -0.30
C TYR A 104 -12.81 10.45 0.12
N ILE A 105 -13.87 9.78 0.58
CA ILE A 105 -13.79 8.38 1.01
C ILE A 105 -13.87 7.44 -0.19
N PHE A 106 -13.01 6.44 -0.25
CA PHE A 106 -13.07 5.43 -1.31
C PHE A 106 -14.14 4.38 -1.03
N ASN A 107 -14.84 3.96 -2.08
CA ASN A 107 -15.92 2.98 -2.00
C ASN A 107 -15.38 1.55 -2.13
N THR A 108 -14.97 0.94 -1.03
CA THR A 108 -14.44 -0.45 -1.02
C THR A 108 -15.53 -1.53 -1.01
N SER A 109 -16.82 -1.16 -0.98
CA SER A 109 -17.95 -2.07 -0.69
C SER A 109 -18.19 -3.20 -1.71
N THR A 110 -17.57 -3.13 -2.89
CA THR A 110 -17.71 -4.18 -3.91
C THR A 110 -16.35 -4.67 -4.41
N VAL A 111 -16.28 -5.93 -4.82
CA VAL A 111 -15.07 -6.51 -5.45
C VAL A 111 -14.64 -5.69 -6.67
N ALA A 112 -15.60 -5.26 -7.49
CA ALA A 112 -15.32 -4.45 -8.68
C ALA A 112 -14.65 -3.12 -8.31
N ASN A 113 -15.18 -2.43 -7.31
CA ASN A 113 -14.58 -1.17 -6.86
C ASN A 113 -13.20 -1.37 -6.25
N ARG A 114 -13.00 -2.41 -5.43
CA ARG A 114 -11.67 -2.73 -4.86
C ARG A 114 -10.63 -2.98 -5.94
N ASN A 115 -11.00 -3.70 -7.00
CA ASN A 115 -10.11 -3.95 -8.13
C ASN A 115 -9.81 -2.67 -8.93
N ALA A 116 -10.82 -1.81 -9.12
CA ALA A 116 -10.64 -0.53 -9.82
C ALA A 116 -9.80 0.46 -9.01
N LEU A 117 -10.02 0.56 -7.70
CA LEU A 117 -9.18 1.33 -6.78
C LEU A 117 -7.74 0.81 -6.80
N ALA A 118 -7.55 -0.51 -6.72
CA ALA A 118 -6.23 -1.12 -6.80
C ALA A 118 -5.53 -0.79 -8.13
N ALA A 119 -6.25 -0.73 -9.25
CA ALA A 119 -5.66 -0.36 -10.53
C ALA A 119 -5.09 1.07 -10.54
N ILE A 120 -5.63 1.98 -9.72
CA ILE A 120 -5.13 3.36 -9.56
C ILE A 120 -3.96 3.39 -8.56
N VAL A 121 -4.06 2.64 -7.46
CA VAL A 121 -3.06 2.64 -6.37
C VAL A 121 -1.79 1.85 -6.73
N LYS A 122 -1.89 0.77 -7.50
CA LYS A 122 -0.74 -0.09 -7.86
C LYS A 122 0.40 0.68 -8.54
N PRO A 123 0.16 1.59 -9.51
CA PRO A 123 1.20 2.46 -10.03
C PRO A 123 1.92 3.32 -8.98
N TRP A 124 1.24 3.72 -7.90
CA TRP A 124 1.87 4.45 -6.80
C TRP A 124 2.80 3.54 -5.98
N ILE A 125 2.40 2.28 -5.78
CA ILE A 125 3.26 1.26 -5.14
C ILE A 125 4.49 0.97 -6.02
N ASP A 126 4.32 0.91 -7.35
CA ASP A 126 5.44 0.80 -8.29
C ASP A 126 6.40 1.99 -8.17
N GLU A 127 5.87 3.21 -8.03
CA GLU A 127 6.67 4.41 -7.82
C GLU A 127 7.47 4.31 -6.50
N CYS A 128 6.83 3.93 -5.40
CA CYS A 128 7.52 3.70 -4.11
C CYS A 128 8.65 2.66 -4.26
N ALA A 129 8.39 1.53 -4.91
CA ALA A 129 9.41 0.51 -5.16
C ALA A 129 10.58 1.09 -5.99
N SER A 130 10.27 1.83 -7.05
CA SER A 130 11.28 2.42 -7.95
C SER A 130 12.16 3.47 -7.26
N LYS A 131 11.59 4.23 -6.31
CA LYS A 131 12.31 5.21 -5.49
C LYS A 131 13.23 4.53 -4.46
N GLY A 132 13.00 3.26 -4.14
CA GLY A 132 13.79 2.50 -3.17
C GLY A 132 13.22 2.53 -1.75
N PHE A 133 11.91 2.73 -1.59
CA PHE A 133 11.24 2.47 -0.32
C PHE A 133 11.30 0.98 0.03
N ASN A 134 11.17 0.68 1.33
CA ASN A 134 11.22 -0.68 1.87
C ASN A 134 9.82 -1.23 2.21
N ALA A 135 8.85 -0.35 2.46
CA ALA A 135 7.49 -0.74 2.82
C ALA A 135 6.45 0.27 2.31
N ILE A 136 5.19 -0.15 2.27
CA ILE A 136 4.02 0.71 2.09
C ILE A 136 3.31 0.88 3.43
N GLU A 137 2.92 2.11 3.75
CA GLU A 137 1.98 2.45 4.82
C GLU A 137 0.64 2.87 4.21
N PRO A 138 -0.31 1.94 4.04
CA PRO A 138 -1.67 2.23 3.58
C PRO A 138 -2.48 2.94 4.69
N ASP A 139 -2.73 4.23 4.52
CA ASP A 139 -3.49 4.98 5.53
C ASP A 139 -5.01 4.85 5.35
N ASN A 140 -5.75 5.10 6.44
CA ASN A 140 -7.21 5.14 6.52
C ASN A 140 -7.95 3.79 6.39
N LEU A 141 -7.28 2.68 6.71
CA LEU A 141 -7.92 1.34 6.78
C LEU A 141 -9.21 1.34 7.64
N ASP A 142 -9.27 2.20 8.64
CA ASP A 142 -10.32 2.31 9.65
C ASP A 142 -11.55 3.12 9.22
N THR A 143 -11.63 3.59 7.97
CA THR A 143 -12.79 4.31 7.42
C THR A 143 -14.13 3.60 7.69
N TYR A 144 -14.16 2.27 7.80
CA TYR A 144 -15.35 1.49 8.19
C TYR A 144 -15.90 1.82 9.58
N THR A 145 -15.09 2.42 10.46
CA THR A 145 -15.53 2.86 11.80
C THR A 145 -16.28 4.19 11.75
N ARG A 146 -16.00 5.01 10.72
CA ARG A 146 -16.55 6.37 10.54
C ARG A 146 -17.69 6.41 9.52
N PHE A 147 -17.67 5.52 8.52
CA PHE A 147 -18.64 5.48 7.43
C PHE A 147 -19.39 4.15 7.40
N LYS A 148 -20.67 4.16 7.81
CA LYS A 148 -21.50 2.96 8.00
C LYS A 148 -21.79 2.16 6.72
N GLN A 149 -21.56 2.76 5.56
CA GLN A 149 -21.67 2.10 4.26
C GLN A 149 -20.49 1.19 3.94
N LEU A 150 -19.38 1.30 4.68
CA LEU A 150 -18.18 0.48 4.53
C LEU A 150 -18.15 -0.58 5.63
N SER A 151 -17.58 -1.74 5.31
CA SER A 151 -17.39 -2.83 6.27
C SER A 151 -15.90 -3.07 6.51
N LYS A 152 -15.56 -3.53 7.71
CA LYS A 152 -14.19 -3.96 8.02
C LYS A 152 -13.73 -5.06 7.07
N ALA A 153 -14.60 -6.02 6.77
CA ALA A 153 -14.27 -7.14 5.88
C ALA A 153 -13.90 -6.66 4.48
N ASP A 154 -14.62 -5.67 3.93
CA ASP A 154 -14.30 -5.11 2.62
C ASP A 154 -13.00 -4.31 2.63
N ASN A 155 -12.75 -3.53 3.69
CA ASN A 155 -11.49 -2.79 3.81
C ASN A 155 -10.29 -3.73 3.96
N VAL A 156 -10.39 -4.79 4.76
CA VAL A 156 -9.36 -5.82 4.89
C VAL A 156 -9.16 -6.57 3.56
N ALA A 157 -10.23 -6.86 2.82
CA ALA A 157 -10.12 -7.48 1.50
C ALA A 157 -9.43 -6.55 0.49
N PHE A 158 -9.62 -5.23 0.59
CA PHE A 158 -8.91 -4.28 -0.24
C PHE A 158 -7.43 -4.19 0.15
N ALA A 159 -7.13 -4.12 1.46
CA ALA A 159 -5.77 -4.18 1.97
C ALA A 159 -5.03 -5.42 1.46
N LYS A 160 -5.70 -6.58 1.42
CA LYS A 160 -5.12 -7.82 0.88
C LYS A 160 -4.70 -7.72 -0.59
N ILE A 161 -5.49 -7.05 -1.43
CA ILE A 161 -5.14 -6.83 -2.84
C ILE A 161 -3.88 -5.97 -2.95
N LEU A 162 -3.74 -4.98 -2.08
CA LEU A 162 -2.61 -4.07 -2.07
C LEU A 162 -1.36 -4.73 -1.47
N SER A 163 -1.48 -5.50 -0.39
CA SER A 163 -0.36 -6.21 0.23
C SER A 163 0.22 -7.27 -0.70
N ASP A 164 -0.63 -8.07 -1.36
CA ASP A 164 -0.17 -9.03 -2.38
C ASP A 164 0.64 -8.35 -3.48
N TYR A 165 0.21 -7.15 -3.89
CA TYR A 165 0.95 -6.39 -4.88
C TYR A 165 2.26 -5.81 -4.33
N ALA A 166 2.25 -5.23 -3.13
CA ALA A 166 3.44 -4.71 -2.47
C ALA A 166 4.49 -5.82 -2.26
N HIS A 167 4.08 -7.01 -1.81
CA HIS A 167 4.94 -8.18 -1.67
C HIS A 167 5.54 -8.61 -3.00
N SER A 168 4.78 -8.54 -4.11
CA SER A 168 5.32 -8.79 -5.45
C SER A 168 6.42 -7.80 -5.89
N LYS A 169 6.52 -6.67 -5.21
CA LYS A 169 7.54 -5.63 -5.39
C LYS A 169 8.63 -5.65 -4.32
N ASN A 170 8.67 -6.71 -3.47
CA ASN A 170 9.54 -6.81 -2.31
C ASN A 170 9.39 -5.65 -1.30
N LEU A 171 8.18 -5.10 -1.19
CA LEU A 171 7.83 -4.11 -0.19
C LEU A 171 7.04 -4.76 0.93
N ALA A 172 7.44 -4.51 2.19
CA ALA A 172 6.60 -4.87 3.32
C ALA A 172 5.32 -4.02 3.35
N PHE A 173 4.29 -4.48 4.03
CA PHE A 173 2.99 -3.81 4.09
C PHE A 173 2.61 -3.51 5.55
N GLY A 174 2.48 -2.22 5.87
CA GLY A 174 2.23 -1.73 7.22
C GLY A 174 0.76 -1.66 7.57
N GLN A 175 0.41 -2.00 8.80
CA GLN A 175 -0.86 -1.64 9.41
C GLN A 175 -0.73 -0.24 10.01
N LYS A 176 -1.32 0.77 9.41
CA LYS A 176 -1.38 2.12 10.00
C LYS A 176 -2.55 2.22 10.98
N ASN A 177 -2.27 2.71 12.19
CA ASN A 177 -3.26 2.85 13.26
C ASN A 177 -3.98 1.52 13.52
N THR A 178 -5.26 1.53 13.90
CA THR A 178 -6.08 0.31 14.07
C THR A 178 -5.47 -0.75 15.00
N ALA A 179 -4.91 -0.33 16.13
CA ALA A 179 -4.29 -1.25 17.10
C ALA A 179 -5.25 -2.38 17.57
N GLU A 180 -6.56 -2.16 17.48
CA GLU A 180 -7.63 -3.10 17.80
C GLU A 180 -7.91 -4.16 16.72
N LEU A 181 -7.23 -4.11 15.56
CA LEU A 181 -7.36 -5.16 14.54
C LEU A 181 -6.98 -6.51 15.15
N LYS A 182 -7.87 -7.50 15.03
CA LYS A 182 -7.61 -8.85 15.54
C LYS A 182 -6.54 -9.52 14.69
N GLN A 183 -5.78 -10.45 15.26
CA GLN A 183 -4.73 -11.18 14.53
C GLN A 183 -5.24 -11.84 13.23
N ALA A 184 -6.48 -12.33 13.23
CA ALA A 184 -7.11 -12.88 12.03
C ALA A 184 -7.29 -11.83 10.93
N ASP A 185 -7.70 -10.60 11.28
CA ASP A 185 -7.83 -9.50 10.33
C ASP A 185 -6.45 -9.06 9.81
N LYS A 186 -5.43 -9.03 10.68
CA LYS A 186 -4.05 -8.71 10.30
C LYS A 186 -3.49 -9.70 9.27
N THR A 187 -3.73 -10.99 9.53
CA THR A 187 -3.34 -12.08 8.62
C THR A 187 -4.11 -12.00 7.30
N ALA A 188 -5.43 -11.75 7.36
CA ALA A 188 -6.27 -11.65 6.18
C ALA A 188 -5.91 -10.45 5.29
N GLY A 189 -5.47 -9.33 5.88
CA GLY A 189 -4.99 -8.15 5.15
C GLY A 189 -3.56 -8.25 4.65
N GLY A 190 -2.77 -9.22 5.12
CA GLY A 190 -1.36 -9.39 4.73
C GLY A 190 -0.43 -8.33 5.30
N PHE A 191 -0.66 -7.90 6.55
CA PHE A 191 0.19 -6.90 7.21
C PHE A 191 1.41 -7.55 7.86
N ASP A 192 2.59 -6.99 7.61
CA ASP A 192 3.88 -7.48 8.12
C ASP A 192 4.33 -6.75 9.39
N VAL A 193 3.98 -5.47 9.49
CA VAL A 193 4.41 -4.55 10.56
C VAL A 193 3.27 -3.61 10.95
N SER A 194 3.40 -2.94 12.08
CA SER A 194 2.48 -1.86 12.46
C SER A 194 3.21 -0.52 12.48
N VAL A 195 2.56 0.51 11.97
CA VAL A 195 3.06 1.89 11.94
C VAL A 195 2.13 2.75 12.77
N HIS A 196 2.68 3.42 13.77
CA HIS A 196 1.96 4.36 14.63
C HIS A 196 2.79 5.64 14.70
N SER A 197 2.11 6.78 14.59
CA SER A 197 2.68 8.13 14.69
C SER A 197 2.39 8.75 16.04
#